data_AF-A0A1M4V029-F1
#
_entry.id   AF-A0A1M4V029-F1
#
_cell.length_a   1.000
_cell.length_b   1.000
_cell.length_c   1.000
_cell.angle_alpha   90.00
_cell.angle_beta   90.00
_cell.angle_gamma   90.00
#
_symmetry.space_group_name_H-M   'P 1'
#
loop_
_entity.id
_entity.type
_entity.pdbx_description
1 polymer ?
#
loop_
_entity_poly.entity_id
_entity_poly.type
_entity_poly.pdbx_seq_one_letter_code
_entity_poly.pdbx_strand_id
1 'polypeptide(L)'
;MKSKIMYLENKSTGHHGSAWIGFVEFSKSGQTVYFNNKALKKLKIPGISGNYFDIETGEEYWISGVKKNGQDRHKLGSGKVILDKNSIEEYLKLVDFNTIDENHFIIMELSKTDKSRFNEIENMETLSRDENRSATFYDNNRRKLTLDITL
;
A
#
# COMPACT_ATOMS: atom_id res chain seq x y z
N MET A 1 16.41 7.30 4.50
CA MET A 1 16.47 6.26 3.44
C MET A 1 16.10 6.90 2.13
N LYS A 2 16.66 6.43 1.01
CA LYS A 2 16.32 6.94 -0.33
C LYS A 2 14.87 6.56 -0.65
N SER A 3 14.07 7.53 -1.10
CA SER A 3 12.74 7.26 -1.65
C SER A 3 12.87 6.31 -2.85
N LYS A 4 11.94 5.37 -2.99
CA LYS A 4 11.87 4.46 -4.14
C LYS A 4 10.52 4.62 -4.82
N ILE A 5 10.49 4.61 -6.14
CA ILE A 5 9.24 4.48 -6.88
C ILE A 5 8.77 3.03 -6.83
N MET A 6 7.52 2.81 -6.44
CA MET A 6 6.95 1.47 -6.29
C MET A 6 5.54 1.43 -6.89
N TYR A 7 5.10 0.24 -7.26
CA TYR A 7 3.71 -0.06 -7.58
C TYR A 7 2.98 -0.55 -6.33
N LEU A 8 1.76 -0.05 -6.11
CA LEU A 8 0.88 -0.42 -5.01
C LEU A 8 -0.52 -0.69 -5.56
N GLU A 9 -1.18 -1.77 -5.12
CA GLU A 9 -2.55 -2.10 -5.49
C GLU A 9 -3.32 -2.52 -4.24
N ASN A 10 -4.44 -1.86 -3.96
CA ASN A 10 -5.37 -2.32 -2.93
C ASN A 10 -6.07 -3.59 -3.43
N LYS A 11 -6.13 -4.62 -2.58
CA LYS A 11 -6.63 -5.96 -2.92
C LYS A 11 -7.98 -6.27 -2.28
N SER A 12 -8.59 -5.31 -1.59
CA SER A 12 -9.91 -5.46 -0.95
C SER A 12 -11.00 -5.83 -1.97
N THR A 13 -10.87 -5.42 -3.24
CA THR A 13 -11.78 -5.78 -4.34
C THR A 13 -11.14 -6.73 -5.36
N GLY A 14 -10.21 -7.58 -4.92
CA GLY A 14 -9.53 -8.55 -5.77
C GLY A 14 -8.55 -7.87 -6.73
N HIS A 15 -8.70 -8.07 -8.03
CA HIS A 15 -7.80 -7.51 -9.07
C HIS A 15 -8.21 -6.10 -9.56
N HIS A 16 -9.32 -5.56 -9.05
CA HIS A 16 -9.92 -4.32 -9.55
C HIS A 16 -9.77 -3.15 -8.57
N GLY A 17 -8.99 -3.30 -7.51
CA GLY A 17 -8.77 -2.24 -6.54
C GLY A 17 -7.96 -1.09 -7.11
N SER A 18 -8.05 0.05 -6.45
CA SER A 18 -7.22 1.22 -6.77
C SER A 18 -5.75 0.83 -6.78
N ALA A 19 -5.00 1.36 -7.74
CA ALA A 19 -3.57 1.14 -7.84
C ALA A 19 -2.84 2.45 -8.07
N TRP A 20 -1.60 2.48 -7.62
CA TRP A 20 -0.76 3.65 -7.64
C TRP A 20 0.66 3.30 -8.06
N ILE A 21 1.32 4.26 -8.67
CA ILE A 21 2.77 4.33 -8.79
C ILE A 21 3.22 5.66 -8.19
N GLY A 22 4.20 5.63 -7.30
CA GLY A 22 4.74 6.84 -6.70
C GLY A 22 5.90 6.55 -5.77
N PHE A 23 6.49 7.62 -5.24
CA PHE A 23 7.55 7.48 -4.25
C PHE A 23 7.01 6.95 -2.93
N VAL A 24 7.70 5.97 -2.38
CA VAL A 24 7.45 5.44 -1.05
C VAL A 24 8.64 5.65 -0.13
N GLU A 25 8.36 5.67 1.16
CA GLU A 25 9.38 5.64 2.20
C GLU A 25 9.28 4.35 3.00
N PHE A 26 10.43 3.71 3.24
CA PHE A 26 10.49 2.53 4.11
C PHE A 26 10.80 2.94 5.55
N SER A 27 10.24 2.22 6.51
CA SER A 27 10.73 2.25 7.89
C SER A 27 12.18 1.78 7.97
N LYS A 28 12.88 2.09 9.07
CA LYS A 28 14.29 1.69 9.27
C LYS A 28 14.51 0.17 9.11
N SER A 29 13.54 -0.64 9.55
CA SER A 29 13.56 -2.11 9.41
C SER A 29 13.20 -2.60 8.01
N GLY A 30 12.69 -1.73 7.13
CA GLY A 30 12.16 -2.09 5.82
C GLY A 30 10.79 -2.78 5.84
N GLN A 31 10.19 -2.96 7.02
CA GLN A 31 8.97 -3.74 7.19
C GLN A 31 7.68 -2.94 6.95
N THR A 32 7.76 -1.61 6.97
CA THR A 32 6.61 -0.73 6.76
C THR A 32 6.90 0.20 5.60
N VAL A 33 5.93 0.37 4.72
CA VAL A 33 5.93 1.29 3.59
C VAL A 33 4.98 2.44 3.91
N TYR A 34 5.49 3.66 3.93
CA TYR A 34 4.68 4.87 4.09
C TYR A 34 4.39 5.46 2.72
N PHE A 35 3.11 5.63 2.41
CA PHE A 35 2.64 6.07 1.10
C PHE A 35 1.23 6.66 1.19
N ASN A 36 1.02 7.83 0.58
CA ASN A 36 -0.29 8.46 0.41
C ASN A 36 -1.17 8.45 1.67
N ASN A 37 -0.62 8.98 2.77
CA ASN A 37 -1.25 9.00 4.10
C ASN A 37 -1.57 7.62 4.71
N LYS A 38 -0.79 6.57 4.34
CA LYS A 38 -0.94 5.20 4.86
C LYS A 38 0.38 4.65 5.36
N ALA A 39 0.29 3.75 6.33
CA ALA A 39 1.40 2.88 6.71
C ALA A 39 1.02 1.44 6.39
N LEU A 40 1.71 0.86 5.41
CA LEU A 40 1.46 -0.47 4.90
C LEU A 40 2.53 -1.40 5.46
N LYS A 41 2.14 -2.31 6.35
CA LYS A 41 3.07 -3.23 7.02
C LYS A 41 3.13 -4.56 6.29
N LYS A 42 4.36 -5.08 6.15
CA LYS A 42 4.63 -6.32 5.42
C LYS A 42 3.97 -7.50 6.15
N LEU A 43 3.25 -8.34 5.40
CA LEU A 43 2.75 -9.61 5.91
C LEU A 43 3.91 -10.57 6.17
N LYS A 44 3.90 -11.29 7.30
CA LYS A 44 4.95 -12.28 7.60
C LYS A 44 4.81 -13.51 6.72
N ILE A 45 3.57 -13.93 6.48
CA ILE A 45 3.22 -14.98 5.52
C ILE A 45 2.31 -14.31 4.49
N PRO A 46 2.81 -13.96 3.30
CA PRO A 46 2.00 -13.39 2.24
C PRO A 46 0.85 -14.33 1.86
N GLY A 47 -0.35 -13.77 1.67
CA GLY A 47 -1.51 -14.51 1.18
C GLY A 47 -1.49 -14.63 -0.35
N ILE A 48 -2.61 -15.11 -0.91
CA ILE A 48 -2.82 -15.15 -2.36
C ILE A 48 -3.09 -13.74 -2.91
N SER A 49 -3.75 -12.88 -2.11
CA SER A 49 -4.24 -11.57 -2.52
C SER A 49 -3.20 -10.47 -2.40
N GLY A 50 -2.53 -10.32 -1.24
CA GLY A 50 -1.58 -9.24 -0.96
C GLY A 50 -0.33 -9.68 -0.19
N ASN A 51 0.65 -8.78 -0.11
CA ASN A 51 1.91 -8.95 0.63
C ASN A 51 2.14 -7.88 1.71
N TYR A 52 1.26 -6.87 1.80
CA TYR A 52 1.20 -5.86 2.85
C TYR A 52 -0.25 -5.67 3.31
N PHE A 53 -0.45 -4.98 4.44
CA PHE A 53 -1.76 -4.51 4.87
C PHE A 53 -1.65 -3.09 5.44
N ASP A 54 -2.71 -2.29 5.33
CA ASP A 54 -2.81 -0.99 5.99
C ASP A 54 -3.03 -1.18 7.49
N ILE A 55 -2.16 -0.59 8.32
CA ILE A 55 -2.27 -0.73 9.76
C ILE A 55 -3.46 0.01 10.35
N GLU A 56 -4.12 0.91 9.62
CA GLU A 56 -5.32 1.62 10.09
C GLU A 56 -6.62 0.89 9.74
N THR A 57 -6.65 0.17 8.62
CA THR A 57 -7.90 -0.40 8.08
C THR A 57 -7.89 -1.93 7.96
N GLY A 58 -6.70 -2.54 8.04
CA GLY A 58 -6.51 -3.96 7.80
C GLY A 58 -6.63 -4.38 6.33
N GLU A 59 -6.88 -3.44 5.42
CA GLU A 59 -6.99 -3.71 3.98
C GLU A 59 -5.68 -4.27 3.43
N GLU A 60 -5.78 -5.28 2.57
CA GLU A 60 -4.60 -5.91 1.97
C GLU A 60 -4.12 -5.14 0.74
N TYR A 61 -2.81 -5.10 0.57
CA TYR A 61 -2.12 -4.44 -0.53
C TYR A 61 -1.12 -5.38 -1.18
N TRP A 62 -1.03 -5.29 -2.51
CA TRP A 62 0.11 -5.78 -3.26
C TRP A 62 1.08 -4.63 -3.50
N ILE A 63 2.34 -4.78 -3.09
CA ILE A 63 3.40 -3.80 -3.29
C ILE A 63 4.57 -4.49 -4.00
N SER A 64 5.03 -3.91 -5.11
CA SER A 64 6.17 -4.40 -5.88
C SER A 64 6.96 -3.25 -6.51
N GLY A 65 8.11 -3.56 -7.11
CA GLY A 65 8.76 -2.63 -8.02
C GLY A 65 7.89 -2.39 -9.26
N VAL A 66 8.11 -1.25 -9.91
CA VAL A 66 7.47 -0.92 -11.20
C VAL A 66 8.05 -1.81 -12.30
N LYS A 67 7.19 -2.38 -13.14
CA LYS A 67 7.60 -3.20 -14.28
C LYS A 67 8.04 -2.31 -15.43
N LYS A 68 9.17 -2.67 -16.07
CA LYS A 68 9.73 -1.93 -17.21
C LYS A 68 8.80 -1.82 -18.42
N ASN A 69 7.83 -2.73 -18.55
CA ASN A 69 6.86 -2.70 -19.64
C ASN A 69 5.61 -1.85 -19.35
N GLY A 70 5.54 -1.18 -18.19
CA GLY A 70 4.39 -0.37 -17.77
C GLY A 70 3.11 -1.15 -17.48
N GLN A 71 3.14 -2.49 -17.50
CA GLN A 71 1.97 -3.35 -17.30
C GLN A 71 1.93 -3.93 -15.88
N ASP A 72 1.91 -3.05 -14.88
CA ASP A 72 2.02 -3.42 -13.47
C ASP A 72 0.81 -4.21 -12.94
N ARG A 73 -0.40 -3.84 -13.37
CA ARG A 73 -1.65 -4.50 -12.95
C ARG A 73 -1.65 -5.99 -13.27
N HIS A 74 -2.41 -6.74 -12.48
CA HIS A 74 -2.71 -8.13 -12.76
C HIS A 74 -3.46 -8.27 -14.10
N LYS A 75 -3.27 -9.38 -14.81
CA LYS A 75 -3.88 -9.63 -16.14
C LYS A 75 -5.42 -9.56 -16.14
N LEU A 76 -6.04 -9.96 -15.03
CA LEU A 76 -7.49 -9.88 -14.83
C LEU A 76 -7.93 -8.57 -14.16
N GLY A 77 -6.99 -7.67 -13.86
CA GLY A 77 -7.29 -6.38 -13.26
C GLY A 77 -7.76 -5.36 -14.29
N SER A 78 -8.43 -4.32 -13.80
CA SER A 78 -8.94 -3.24 -14.64
C SER A 78 -8.75 -1.89 -13.95
N GLY A 79 -9.04 -0.82 -14.68
CA GLY A 79 -8.95 0.55 -14.19
C GLY A 79 -7.55 1.14 -14.35
N LYS A 80 -7.50 2.46 -14.38
CA LYS A 80 -6.24 3.21 -14.50
C LYS A 80 -5.40 3.09 -13.22
N VAL A 81 -4.10 3.29 -13.37
CA VAL A 81 -3.15 3.41 -12.28
C VAL A 81 -2.95 4.89 -11.98
N ILE A 82 -3.02 5.27 -10.71
CA ILE A 82 -2.75 6.64 -10.31
C ILE A 82 -1.24 6.85 -10.27
N LEU A 83 -0.70 7.73 -11.10
CA LEU A 83 0.71 8.10 -11.08
C LEU A 83 0.88 9.38 -10.27
N ASP A 84 1.71 9.31 -9.23
CA ASP A 84 2.09 10.50 -8.48
C ASP A 84 2.79 11.49 -9.42
N LYS A 85 2.23 12.71 -9.51
CA LYS A 85 2.73 13.82 -10.33
C LYS A 85 4.21 14.06 -10.09
N ASN A 86 4.67 13.93 -8.84
CA ASN A 86 6.06 14.16 -8.48
C ASN A 86 7.01 13.02 -8.89
N SER A 87 6.47 11.88 -9.33
CA SER A 87 7.23 10.68 -9.71
C SER A 87 7.35 10.47 -11.23
N ILE A 88 6.72 11.32 -12.05
CA ILE A 88 6.62 11.15 -13.51
C ILE A 88 7.99 11.00 -14.17
N GLU A 89 8.95 11.88 -13.84
CA GLU A 89 10.29 11.84 -14.46
C GLU A 89 11.02 10.52 -14.15
N GLU A 90 11.01 10.10 -12.88
CA GLU A 90 11.66 8.86 -12.45
C GLU A 90 10.95 7.62 -13.02
N TYR A 91 9.61 7.66 -13.12
CA TYR A 91 8.82 6.62 -13.78
C TYR A 91 9.24 6.46 -15.24
N LEU A 92 9.18 7.54 -16.04
CA LEU A 92 9.52 7.52 -17.46
C LEU A 92 10.93 6.99 -17.71
N LYS A 93 11.89 7.43 -16.89
CA LYS A 93 13.27 6.93 -16.93
C LYS A 93 13.38 5.44 -16.60
N LEU A 94 12.60 4.96 -15.63
CA LEU A 94 12.63 3.57 -15.20
C LEU A 94 12.02 2.60 -16.24
N VAL A 95 10.98 3.04 -16.95
CA VAL A 95 10.32 2.24 -18.01
C VAL A 95 10.88 2.52 -19.41
N ASP A 96 11.78 3.49 -19.56
CA ASP A 96 12.35 3.94 -20.84
C ASP A 96 11.28 4.44 -21.83
N PHE A 97 10.30 5.19 -21.32
CA PHE A 97 9.23 5.79 -22.12
C PHE A 97 9.45 7.30 -22.27
N ASN A 98 8.98 7.86 -23.37
CA ASN A 98 9.05 9.30 -23.63
C ASN A 98 7.82 10.08 -23.13
N THR A 99 6.68 9.41 -22.99
CA THR A 99 5.40 10.03 -22.59
C THR A 99 4.59 9.09 -21.71
N ILE A 100 3.64 9.65 -20.97
CA ILE A 100 2.68 8.88 -20.17
C ILE A 100 1.50 8.48 -21.04
N ASP A 101 1.10 7.21 -20.97
CA ASP A 101 -0.13 6.76 -21.63
C ASP A 101 -1.35 7.14 -20.79
N GLU A 102 -2.04 8.18 -21.22
CA GLU A 102 -3.24 8.70 -20.55
C GLU A 102 -4.40 7.69 -20.51
N ASN A 103 -4.38 6.62 -21.33
CA ASN A 103 -5.37 5.55 -21.24
C ASN A 103 -5.15 4.64 -20.04
N HIS A 104 -3.90 4.53 -19.57
CA HIS A 104 -3.53 3.65 -18.45
C HIS A 104 -3.34 4.41 -17.15
N PHE A 105 -3.05 5.72 -17.20
CA PHE A 105 -2.71 6.51 -16.03
C PHE A 105 -3.69 7.65 -15.75
N ILE A 106 -3.88 7.93 -14.46
CA ILE A 106 -4.46 9.17 -13.95
C ILE A 106 -3.35 9.86 -13.16
N ILE A 107 -3.04 11.11 -13.50
CA ILE A 107 -2.01 11.88 -12.79
C ILE A 107 -2.66 12.56 -11.59
N MET A 108 -2.10 12.35 -10.39
CA MET A 108 -2.57 12.99 -9.16
C MET A 108 -1.38 13.39 -8.29
N GLU A 109 -1.55 14.44 -7.48
CA GLU A 109 -0.59 14.74 -6.41
C GLU A 109 -0.96 13.92 -5.17
N LEU A 110 -0.01 13.13 -4.66
CA LEU A 110 -0.24 12.26 -3.50
C LEU A 110 0.28 12.90 -2.21
N SER A 111 -0.46 12.68 -1.13
CA SER A 111 -0.13 13.27 0.17
C SER A 111 1.06 12.59 0.82
N LYS A 112 1.93 13.39 1.43
CA LYS A 112 2.95 12.85 2.35
C LYS A 112 2.28 12.18 3.54
N THR A 113 2.95 11.17 4.06
CA THR A 113 2.45 10.39 5.19
C THR A 113 3.06 10.92 6.47
N ASP A 114 2.22 11.37 7.41
CA ASP A 114 2.66 11.64 8.78
C ASP A 114 2.94 10.32 9.51
N LYS A 115 4.22 10.04 9.72
CA LYS A 115 4.68 8.78 10.32
C LYS A 115 4.43 8.73 11.83
N SER A 116 4.29 9.89 12.49
CA SER A 116 4.12 9.96 13.94
C SER A 116 2.80 9.31 14.38
N ARG A 117 1.74 9.54 13.60
CA ARG A 117 0.40 8.94 13.78
C ARG A 117 0.42 7.42 13.90
N PHE A 118 1.29 6.74 13.16
CA PHE A 118 1.32 5.28 13.13
C PHE A 118 2.10 4.66 14.29
N ASN A 119 2.97 5.42 14.96
CA ASN A 119 3.72 4.92 16.11
C ASN A 119 2.78 4.58 17.28
N GLU A 120 1.70 5.33 17.46
CA GLU A 120 0.73 5.07 18.53
C GLU A 120 0.01 3.74 18.31
N ILE A 121 -0.45 3.50 17.06
CA ILE A 121 -1.13 2.26 16.67
C ILE A 121 -0.22 1.05 16.86
N GLU A 122 1.05 1.14 16.45
CA GLU A 122 1.99 0.02 16.57
C GLU A 122 2.37 -0.32 18.02
N ASN A 123 2.28 0.63 18.95
CA ASN A 123 2.62 0.45 20.36
C ASN A 123 1.40 0.25 21.27
N MET A 124 0.19 0.27 20.73
CA MET A 124 -1.04 0.07 21.51
C MET A 124 -1.12 -1.39 22.01
N GLU A 125 -1.25 -1.57 23.33
CA GLU A 125 -1.49 -2.89 23.92
C GLU A 125 -2.89 -3.41 23.53
N THR A 126 -2.94 -4.56 22.86
CA THR A 126 -4.22 -5.20 22.51
C THR A 126 -4.84 -5.92 23.72
N LEU A 127 -6.06 -5.53 24.08
CA LEU A 127 -6.79 -6.06 25.23
C LEU A 127 -7.54 -7.39 24.97
N SER A 128 -7.77 -7.82 23.73
CA SER A 128 -8.42 -9.12 23.48
C SER A 128 -8.14 -9.72 22.09
N ARG A 129 -8.25 -11.05 22.02
CA ARG A 129 -8.23 -11.89 20.81
C ARG A 129 -9.67 -12.07 20.33
N ASP A 130 -9.93 -11.79 19.06
CA ASP A 130 -11.11 -12.34 18.39
C ASP A 130 -10.65 -13.29 17.28
N GLU A 131 -11.15 -14.52 17.33
CA GLU A 131 -10.90 -15.54 16.31
C GLU A 131 -11.87 -15.40 15.12
N ASN A 132 -12.84 -14.48 15.20
CA ASN A 132 -13.75 -14.23 14.10
C ASN A 132 -13.07 -13.60 12.89
N ARG A 133 -13.61 -13.95 11.70
CA ARG A 133 -13.13 -13.44 10.42
C ARG A 133 -13.43 -11.95 10.17
N SER A 134 -13.97 -11.23 11.14
CA SER A 134 -14.39 -9.83 11.06
C SER A 134 -13.42 -8.84 11.71
N ALA A 135 -12.33 -9.29 12.34
CA ALA A 135 -11.38 -8.41 13.02
C ALA A 135 -10.54 -7.53 12.06
N THR A 136 -10.35 -6.27 12.46
CA THR A 136 -10.03 -5.10 11.61
C THR A 136 -8.54 -4.74 11.49
N PHE A 137 -7.63 -5.38 12.24
CA PHE A 137 -6.20 -5.05 12.24
C PHE A 137 -5.31 -6.30 12.22
N TYR A 138 -4.16 -6.25 11.54
CA TYR A 138 -3.16 -7.33 11.58
C TYR A 138 -1.95 -6.92 12.42
N ASP A 139 -1.58 -7.72 13.42
CA ASP A 139 -0.25 -7.66 14.04
C ASP A 139 0.28 -9.09 14.20
N ASN A 140 1.56 -9.29 13.86
CA ASN A 140 2.20 -10.61 13.89
C ASN A 140 1.39 -11.72 13.17
N ASN A 141 0.78 -11.42 12.02
CA ASN A 141 -0.05 -12.36 11.27
C ASN A 141 -1.34 -12.82 12.00
N ARG A 142 -1.80 -12.04 12.99
CA ARG A 142 -3.03 -12.31 13.74
C ARG A 142 -3.99 -11.15 13.59
N ARG A 143 -5.26 -11.46 13.37
CA ARG A 143 -6.33 -10.47 13.37
C ARG A 143 -6.55 -9.99 14.82
N LYS A 144 -6.59 -8.68 15.00
CA LYS A 144 -6.84 -7.97 16.24
C LYS A 144 -8.08 -7.10 16.01
N LEU A 145 -9.00 -7.06 16.98
CA LEU A 145 -10.02 -6.02 17.05
C LEU A 145 -9.41 -4.81 17.74
N THR A 146 -9.63 -3.61 17.21
CA THR A 146 -9.90 -2.47 18.11
C THR A 146 -11.32 -2.65 18.60
N LEU A 147 -11.50 -2.85 19.89
CA LEU A 147 -12.78 -2.52 20.49
C LEU A 147 -12.86 -0.98 20.43
N ASP A 148 -13.74 -0.45 19.57
CA ASP A 148 -14.30 0.87 19.81
C ASP A 148 -15.02 0.79 21.16
N ILE A 149 -14.32 1.11 22.25
CA ILE A 149 -14.97 1.42 23.51
C ILE A 149 -15.45 2.87 23.37
N THR A 150 -16.51 3.04 22.58
CA THR A 150 -17.41 4.18 22.80
C THR A 150 -18.57 3.62 23.62
N LEU A 151 -18.51 3.86 24.93
CA LEU A 151 -19.68 3.89 25.82
C LEU A 151 -19.85 5.35 26.27
#